data_AF-A0A9P5PZT0-F1
#
_entry.id   AF-A0A9P5PZT0-F1
#
_cell.length_a   1.000
_cell.length_b   1.000
_cell.length_c   1.000
_cell.angle_alpha   90.00
_cell.angle_beta   90.00
_cell.angle_gamma   90.00
#
_symmetry.space_group_name_H-M   'P 1'
#
loop_
_entity.id
_entity.type
_entity.pdbx_description
1 polymer ?
#
loop_
_entity_poly.entity_id
_entity_poly.type
_entity_poly.pdbx_seq_one_letter_code
_entity_poly.pdbx_strand_id
1 'polypeptide(L)'
;MAESLLNSLELPLDELFPGELQQEKPPTAIGLANGIPLWVKYYFKRTLMSGVHFEHQLYGPDNTYLQSIFSPARRFAIIPQALLRRVIKQGRVKDLNVSTGSTGGIHWGRTSGWSAVGKTFPDFFAVKVFPTPESEPRKHYVVCVVEVKLAEAAAGDVERVNTAEMQMFGYMKTLINHPYRVKQLKGYLLVGTKYLEYQINEETKDVDYVPGQYKNMFAAGDPLTIALCDIAVQEWNRTSENAPNIWPDLEFDD
;
A
#
# COMPACT_ATOMS: atom_id res chain seq x y z
N MET A 1 -17.39 39.63 -11.19
CA MET A 1 -18.09 38.74 -10.25
C MET A 1 -17.02 38.16 -9.32
N ALA A 2 -17.20 38.24 -8.01
CA ALA A 2 -16.24 37.65 -7.08
C ALA A 2 -16.42 36.13 -7.13
N GLU A 3 -15.34 35.40 -7.42
CA GLU A 3 -15.32 33.94 -7.29
C GLU A 3 -15.45 33.60 -5.80
N SER A 4 -16.62 33.13 -5.38
CA SER A 4 -16.78 32.59 -4.02
C SER A 4 -16.27 31.16 -4.02
N LEU A 5 -15.28 30.86 -3.18
CA LEU A 5 -14.85 29.50 -2.92
C LEU A 5 -16.00 28.77 -2.21
N LEU A 6 -16.65 27.82 -2.88
CA LEU A 6 -17.57 26.89 -2.24
C LEU A 6 -16.80 26.12 -1.17
N ASN A 7 -17.30 26.10 0.07
CA ASN A 7 -16.73 25.29 1.13
C ASN A 7 -17.05 23.82 0.85
N SER A 8 -16.17 23.14 0.12
CA SER A 8 -16.38 21.76 -0.31
C SER A 8 -16.54 20.77 0.85
N LEU A 9 -16.13 21.13 2.07
CA LEU A 9 -16.30 20.27 3.26
C LEU A 9 -17.70 20.35 3.88
N GLU A 10 -18.53 21.31 3.47
CA GLU A 10 -19.94 21.41 3.87
C GLU A 10 -20.87 20.64 2.93
N LEU A 11 -20.37 20.20 1.76
CA LEU A 11 -21.15 19.44 0.80
C LEU A 11 -21.45 18.03 1.33
N PRO A 12 -22.67 17.52 1.12
CA PRO A 12 -23.00 16.11 1.33
C PRO A 12 -22.06 15.15 0.59
N LEU A 13 -21.90 13.93 1.12
CA LEU A 13 -20.97 12.94 0.53
C LEU A 13 -21.35 12.52 -0.89
N ASP A 14 -22.64 12.50 -1.22
CA ASP A 14 -23.17 12.22 -2.55
C ASP A 14 -22.82 13.33 -3.56
N GLU A 15 -22.81 14.59 -3.13
CA GLU A 15 -22.34 15.71 -3.96
C GLU A 15 -20.81 15.69 -4.16
N LEU A 16 -20.08 15.13 -3.21
CA LEU A 16 -18.63 14.90 -3.30
C LEU A 16 -18.26 13.59 -4.02
N PHE A 17 -19.25 12.78 -4.39
CA PHE A 17 -18.99 11.49 -5.01
C PHE A 17 -18.39 11.67 -6.41
N PRO A 18 -17.14 11.21 -6.64
CA PRO A 18 -16.46 11.52 -7.88
C PRO A 18 -17.00 10.67 -9.03
N GLY A 19 -17.28 11.30 -10.18
CA GLY A 19 -17.56 10.61 -11.43
C GLY A 19 -16.42 9.69 -11.86
N GLU A 20 -16.70 8.74 -12.75
CA GLU A 20 -15.77 7.66 -13.13
C GLU A 20 -14.35 8.13 -13.51
N LEU A 21 -13.37 7.26 -13.23
CA LEU A 21 -11.98 7.54 -13.60
C LEU A 21 -11.85 7.51 -15.13
N GLN A 22 -11.57 8.66 -15.73
CA GLN A 22 -11.35 8.77 -17.17
C GLN A 22 -10.21 7.86 -17.62
N GLN A 23 -10.45 7.08 -18.68
CA GLN A 23 -9.46 6.23 -19.30
C GLN A 23 -8.51 7.06 -20.14
N GLU A 24 -7.21 6.94 -19.88
CA GLU A 24 -6.16 7.64 -20.64
C GLU A 24 -5.03 6.68 -20.97
N LYS A 25 -4.21 7.01 -21.97
CA LYS A 25 -3.01 6.22 -22.27
C LYS A 25 -2.03 6.33 -21.09
N PRO A 26 -1.69 5.23 -20.40
CA PRO A 26 -0.73 5.30 -19.30
C PRO A 26 0.65 5.78 -19.80
N PRO A 27 1.40 6.54 -19.00
CA PRO A 27 2.80 6.83 -19.32
C PRO A 27 3.62 5.54 -19.30
N THR A 28 4.82 5.56 -19.87
CA THR A 28 5.80 4.51 -19.56
C THR A 28 6.34 4.71 -18.14
N ALA A 29 6.84 3.66 -17.48
CA ALA A 29 7.42 3.82 -16.14
C ALA A 29 8.60 4.79 -16.11
N ILE A 30 9.45 4.78 -17.16
CA ILE A 30 10.52 5.78 -17.34
C ILE A 30 9.94 7.18 -17.50
N GLY A 31 8.87 7.33 -18.30
CA GLY A 31 8.19 8.62 -18.48
C GLY A 31 7.63 9.17 -17.16
N LEU A 32 7.00 8.31 -16.37
CA LEU A 32 6.48 8.66 -15.04
C LEU A 32 7.63 9.02 -14.08
N ALA A 33 8.70 8.23 -14.03
CA ALA A 33 9.86 8.47 -13.17
C ALA A 33 10.60 9.78 -13.51
N ASN A 34 10.62 10.16 -14.79
CA ASN A 34 11.17 11.44 -15.26
C ASN A 34 10.26 12.64 -14.91
N GLY A 35 8.95 12.39 -14.74
CA GLY A 35 7.99 13.41 -14.32
C GLY A 35 8.04 13.77 -12.83
N ILE A 36 8.72 12.95 -12.01
CA ILE A 36 8.86 13.22 -10.56
C ILE A 36 9.75 14.46 -10.36
N PRO A 37 9.27 15.50 -9.64
CA PRO A 37 10.06 16.69 -9.41
C PRO A 37 11.39 16.41 -8.71
N LEU A 38 12.47 17.04 -9.16
CA LEU A 38 13.82 16.82 -8.61
C LEU A 38 13.90 17.11 -7.10
N TRP A 39 13.15 18.10 -6.60
CA TRP A 39 13.14 18.42 -5.17
C TRP A 39 12.55 17.28 -4.33
N VAL A 40 11.59 16.51 -4.87
CA VAL A 40 11.02 15.32 -4.20
C VAL A 40 12.07 14.23 -4.10
N LYS A 41 12.77 13.93 -5.20
CA LYS A 41 13.88 12.95 -5.21
C LYS A 41 15.00 13.37 -4.27
N TYR A 42 15.37 14.65 -4.28
CA TYR A 42 16.37 15.22 -3.38
C TYR A 42 15.94 15.07 -1.92
N TYR A 43 14.69 15.42 -1.59
CA TYR A 43 14.19 15.36 -0.22
C TYR A 43 14.16 13.94 0.34
N PHE A 44 13.66 12.98 -0.46
CA PHE A 44 13.69 11.56 -0.12
C PHE A 44 15.13 11.05 0.09
N LYS A 45 16.01 11.28 -0.90
CA LYS A 45 17.41 10.86 -0.83
C LYS A 45 18.14 11.47 0.37
N ARG A 46 17.96 12.77 0.62
CA ARG A 46 18.63 13.46 1.72
C ARG A 46 18.22 12.87 3.06
N THR A 47 16.96 12.55 3.23
CA THR A 47 16.38 11.96 4.44
C THR A 47 16.96 10.56 4.70
N LEU A 48 16.99 9.69 3.70
CA LEU A 48 17.61 8.37 3.83
C LEU A 48 19.10 8.44 4.19
N MET A 49 19.77 9.53 3.79
CA MET A 49 21.19 9.77 4.07
C MET A 49 21.45 10.65 5.31
N SER A 50 20.43 11.15 6.01
CA SER A 50 20.64 12.15 7.07
C SER A 50 20.91 11.56 8.45
N GLY A 51 20.99 10.23 8.59
CA GLY A 51 21.23 9.58 9.89
C GLY A 51 20.17 9.98 10.92
N VAL A 52 18.92 10.14 10.48
CA VAL A 52 17.82 10.52 11.36
C VAL A 52 17.58 9.42 12.38
N HIS A 53 17.46 9.80 13.66
CA HIS A 53 17.32 8.84 14.75
C HIS A 53 15.91 8.28 14.92
N PHE A 54 14.89 8.96 14.36
CA PHE A 54 13.50 8.57 14.56
C PHE A 54 12.80 8.30 13.23
N GLU A 55 12.16 7.12 13.13
CA GLU A 55 11.45 6.66 11.93
C GLU A 55 10.31 7.61 11.50
N HIS A 56 9.62 8.28 12.43
CA HIS A 56 8.55 9.22 12.08
C HIS A 56 9.02 10.43 11.25
N GLN A 57 10.32 10.76 11.29
CA GLN A 57 10.88 11.85 10.48
C GLN A 57 11.02 11.45 9.00
N LEU A 58 10.96 10.15 8.70
CA LEU A 58 10.97 9.63 7.34
C LEU A 58 9.61 9.79 6.65
N TYR A 59 8.52 9.86 7.42
CA TYR A 59 7.16 9.74 6.89
C TYR A 59 6.79 10.85 5.91
N GLY A 60 7.17 12.09 6.18
CA GLY A 60 6.93 13.20 5.27
C GLY A 60 7.61 13.00 3.91
N PRO A 61 8.95 12.85 3.88
CA PRO A 61 9.71 12.52 2.67
C PRO A 61 9.20 11.29 1.92
N ASP A 62 8.98 10.17 2.62
CA ASP A 62 8.57 8.89 2.02
C ASP A 62 7.18 8.99 1.41
N ASN A 63 6.23 9.57 2.15
CA ASN A 63 4.87 9.78 1.65
C ASN A 63 4.87 10.74 0.45
N THR A 64 5.65 11.82 0.48
CA THR A 64 5.75 12.78 -0.64
C THR A 64 6.31 12.09 -1.89
N TYR A 65 7.35 11.27 -1.72
CA TYR A 65 7.95 10.51 -2.80
C TYR A 65 6.99 9.46 -3.37
N LEU A 66 6.35 8.66 -2.52
CA LEU A 66 5.38 7.65 -2.95
C LEU A 66 4.15 8.29 -3.62
N GLN A 67 3.63 9.42 -3.12
CA GLN A 67 2.51 10.13 -3.76
C GLN A 67 2.88 10.73 -5.12
N SER A 68 4.15 11.07 -5.35
CA SER A 68 4.62 11.53 -6.67
C SER A 68 4.60 10.42 -7.73
N ILE A 69 4.66 9.15 -7.31
CA ILE A 69 4.57 7.97 -8.17
C ILE A 69 3.10 7.51 -8.26
N PHE A 70 2.46 7.34 -7.11
CA PHE A 70 1.08 6.89 -6.94
C PHE A 70 0.17 8.11 -6.79
N SER A 71 -0.11 8.77 -7.92
CA SER A 71 -0.81 10.06 -7.95
C SER A 71 -2.29 9.98 -7.53
N PRO A 72 -2.76 10.86 -6.63
CA PRO A 72 -4.19 11.02 -6.32
C PRO A 72 -5.05 11.36 -7.55
N ALA A 73 -4.47 12.02 -8.56
CA ALA A 73 -5.18 12.32 -9.81
C ALA A 73 -5.62 11.05 -10.56
N ARG A 74 -4.97 9.92 -10.30
CA ARG A 74 -5.34 8.60 -10.81
C ARG A 74 -5.95 7.72 -9.73
N ARG A 75 -6.54 8.29 -8.68
CA ARG A 75 -7.18 7.59 -7.55
C ARG A 75 -6.26 6.61 -6.82
N PHE A 76 -4.97 6.91 -6.77
CA PHE A 76 -4.10 6.24 -5.81
C PHE A 76 -4.14 6.96 -4.46
N ALA A 77 -3.93 6.22 -3.39
CA ALA A 77 -3.68 6.78 -2.07
C ALA A 77 -2.52 6.04 -1.41
N ILE A 78 -1.75 6.78 -0.62
CA ILE A 78 -0.74 6.21 0.28
C ILE A 78 -1.35 6.19 1.68
N ILE A 79 -1.45 5.01 2.28
CA ILE A 79 -1.95 4.80 3.63
C ILE A 79 -0.73 4.57 4.53
N PRO A 80 -0.30 5.55 5.34
CA PRO A 80 0.73 5.35 6.34
C PRO A 80 0.19 4.47 7.48
N GLN A 81 1.05 3.63 8.06
CA GLN A 81 0.72 2.70 9.15
C GLN A 81 -0.55 1.89 8.88
N ALA A 82 -0.62 1.33 7.67
CA ALA A 82 -1.82 0.65 7.22
C ALA A 82 -2.09 -0.57 8.12
N LEU A 83 -3.20 -0.56 8.87
CA LEU A 83 -3.53 -1.70 9.71
C LEU A 83 -3.85 -2.93 8.84
N LEU A 84 -2.93 -3.91 8.86
CA LEU A 84 -3.13 -5.22 8.26
C LEU A 84 -3.58 -6.18 9.35
N ARG A 85 -4.66 -6.90 9.06
CA ARG A 85 -5.20 -7.94 9.92
C ARG A 85 -5.44 -9.19 9.09
N ARG A 86 -5.36 -10.35 9.75
CA ARG A 86 -5.71 -11.62 9.12
C ARG A 86 -7.15 -11.58 8.63
N VAL A 87 -7.37 -11.90 7.35
CA VAL A 87 -8.70 -12.01 6.76
C VAL A 87 -9.34 -13.32 7.23
N ILE A 88 -10.60 -13.26 7.65
CA ILE A 88 -11.38 -14.44 8.04
C ILE A 88 -12.30 -14.81 6.87
N LYS A 89 -12.43 -16.10 6.58
CA LYS A 89 -13.48 -16.58 5.66
C LYS A 89 -14.85 -16.38 6.33
N GLN A 90 -15.78 -15.69 5.66
CA GLN A 90 -17.17 -15.55 6.12
C GLN A 90 -17.80 -16.95 6.33
N GLY A 91 -18.56 -17.11 7.41
CA GLY A 91 -19.14 -18.38 7.87
C GLY A 91 -18.49 -19.01 9.11
N ARG A 92 -17.32 -18.51 9.56
CA ARG A 92 -16.64 -19.00 10.80
C ARG A 92 -16.82 -18.11 12.02
N VAL A 93 -17.63 -17.06 11.94
CA VAL A 93 -17.72 -16.03 12.98
C VAL A 93 -19.19 -15.76 13.29
N LYS A 94 -19.59 -15.93 14.57
CA LYS A 94 -20.87 -15.39 15.06
C LYS A 94 -20.78 -13.86 15.08
N ASP A 95 -21.81 -13.19 14.55
CA ASP A 95 -21.85 -11.81 14.03
C ASP A 95 -21.33 -10.67 14.93
N LEU A 96 -21.00 -10.91 16.19
CA LEU A 96 -20.68 -9.85 17.16
C LEU A 96 -19.18 -9.48 17.28
N ASN A 97 -18.28 -10.14 16.54
CA ASN A 97 -16.82 -9.92 16.66
C ASN A 97 -16.13 -9.63 15.33
N VAL A 98 -16.77 -8.85 14.45
CA VAL A 98 -16.23 -8.54 13.13
C VAL A 98 -16.06 -7.03 12.95
N SER A 99 -14.97 -6.61 12.33
CA SER A 99 -14.71 -5.22 11.94
C SER A 99 -14.14 -5.14 10.53
N THR A 100 -14.56 -4.14 9.76
CA THR A 100 -14.02 -3.86 8.43
C THR A 100 -12.71 -3.08 8.54
N GLY A 101 -11.66 -3.56 7.88
CA GLY A 101 -10.33 -2.98 7.89
C GLY A 101 -10.20 -1.73 7.03
N SER A 102 -9.03 -1.10 7.10
CA SER A 102 -8.63 0.04 6.27
C SER A 102 -8.64 -0.28 4.77
N THR A 103 -8.64 -1.56 4.41
CA THR A 103 -8.66 -2.07 3.04
C THR A 103 -10.02 -2.62 2.58
N GLY A 104 -11.07 -2.50 3.41
CA GLY A 104 -12.36 -3.13 3.16
C GLY A 104 -12.44 -4.62 3.50
N GLY A 105 -11.34 -5.23 3.97
CA GLY A 105 -11.31 -6.62 4.42
C GLY A 105 -12.05 -6.88 5.73
N ILE A 106 -12.59 -8.08 5.92
CA ILE A 106 -13.30 -8.51 7.13
C ILE A 106 -12.32 -9.12 8.14
N HIS A 107 -12.33 -8.61 9.38
CA HIS A 107 -11.38 -9.00 10.42
C HIS A 107 -12.04 -9.19 11.79
N TRP A 108 -11.35 -9.86 12.72
CA TRP A 108 -11.80 -10.01 14.11
C TRP A 108 -11.86 -8.64 14.81
N GLY A 109 -12.93 -8.44 15.59
CA GLY A 109 -13.23 -7.24 16.38
C GLY A 109 -12.35 -7.08 17.62
N ARG A 110 -12.46 -5.94 18.30
CA ARG A 110 -11.61 -5.56 19.45
C ARG A 110 -11.86 -6.38 20.73
N THR A 111 -13.01 -7.03 20.84
CA THR A 111 -13.56 -7.63 22.08
C THR A 111 -13.37 -9.14 22.22
N SER A 112 -12.88 -9.84 21.20
CA SER A 112 -12.45 -11.23 21.38
C SER A 112 -11.20 -11.22 22.25
N GLY A 113 -11.25 -11.79 23.47
CA GLY A 113 -10.18 -11.84 24.48
C GLY A 113 -8.83 -12.44 24.05
N TRP A 114 -8.65 -12.70 22.75
CA TRP A 114 -7.39 -12.93 22.07
C TRP A 114 -6.74 -11.59 21.74
N SER A 115 -6.11 -11.01 22.77
CA SER A 115 -5.22 -9.84 22.71
C SER A 115 -4.47 -9.69 21.38
N ALA A 116 -4.79 -8.69 20.54
CA ALA A 116 -3.92 -8.16 19.47
C ALA A 116 -3.17 -9.14 18.52
N VAL A 117 -3.47 -10.45 18.54
CA VAL A 117 -2.70 -11.48 17.81
C VAL A 117 -3.00 -11.33 16.33
N GLY A 118 -1.98 -11.00 15.55
CA GLY A 118 -2.09 -10.86 14.10
C GLY A 118 -2.52 -9.47 13.60
N LYS A 119 -2.35 -8.42 14.41
CA LYS A 119 -2.33 -7.03 13.90
C LYS A 119 -0.90 -6.68 13.51
N THR A 120 -0.73 -6.27 12.27
CA THR A 120 0.54 -5.74 11.80
C THR A 120 0.33 -4.40 11.10
N PHE A 121 1.37 -3.57 11.09
CA PHE A 121 1.31 -2.21 10.56
C PHE A 121 2.51 -2.02 9.64
N PRO A 122 2.39 -2.35 8.35
CA PRO A 122 3.35 -1.92 7.36
C PRO A 122 3.43 -0.39 7.35
N ASP A 123 4.63 0.15 7.11
CA ASP A 123 4.82 1.60 7.10
C ASP A 123 3.93 2.27 6.05
N PHE A 124 3.84 1.70 4.84
CA PHE A 124 2.98 2.23 3.79
C PHE A 124 2.29 1.14 2.97
N PHE A 125 1.02 1.36 2.66
CA PHE A 125 0.37 0.77 1.50
C PHE A 125 0.16 1.82 0.42
N ALA A 126 0.52 1.48 -0.81
CA ALA A 126 -0.06 2.13 -1.97
C ALA A 126 -1.33 1.35 -2.35
N VAL A 127 -2.44 2.06 -2.48
CA VAL A 127 -3.74 1.47 -2.82
C VAL A 127 -4.36 2.21 -4.01
N LYS A 128 -5.15 1.49 -4.79
CA LYS A 128 -6.16 2.08 -5.68
C LYS A 128 -7.45 2.27 -4.88
N VAL A 129 -7.96 3.49 -4.85
CA VAL A 129 -9.22 3.83 -4.18
C VAL A 129 -10.38 3.66 -5.15
N PHE A 130 -11.36 2.85 -4.75
CA PHE A 130 -12.66 2.81 -5.41
C PHE A 130 -13.66 3.55 -4.53
N PRO A 131 -14.14 4.73 -4.98
CA PRO A 131 -15.23 5.42 -4.32
C PRO A 131 -16.43 4.48 -4.16
N THR A 132 -16.97 4.41 -2.95
CA THR A 132 -18.16 3.62 -2.62
C THR A 132 -19.21 4.55 -2.02
N PRO A 133 -20.51 4.33 -2.30
CA PRO A 133 -21.57 5.05 -1.61
C PRO A 133 -21.46 4.91 -0.09
N GLU A 134 -22.10 5.81 0.67
CA GLU A 134 -22.08 5.78 2.13
C GLU A 134 -22.58 4.45 2.72
N SER A 135 -23.51 3.79 2.02
CA SER A 135 -24.06 2.48 2.40
C SER A 135 -23.09 1.32 2.23
N GLU A 136 -21.95 1.52 1.56
CA GLU A 136 -20.97 0.48 1.26
C GLU A 136 -19.63 0.72 1.96
N PRO A 137 -18.95 -0.35 2.44
CA PRO A 137 -17.60 -0.20 2.99
C PRO A 137 -16.60 0.32 1.96
N ARG A 138 -15.68 1.18 2.42
CA ARG A 138 -14.56 1.67 1.60
C ARG A 138 -13.79 0.51 0.97
N LYS A 139 -13.55 0.61 -0.34
CA LYS A 139 -12.79 -0.38 -1.12
C LYS A 139 -11.42 0.18 -1.50
N HIS A 140 -10.38 -0.27 -0.81
CA HIS A 140 -8.99 0.03 -1.16
C HIS A 140 -8.28 -1.21 -1.65
N TYR A 141 -7.87 -1.18 -2.91
CA TYR A 141 -7.20 -2.30 -3.57
C TYR A 141 -5.69 -2.13 -3.46
N VAL A 142 -5.05 -3.01 -2.70
CA VAL A 142 -3.61 -2.92 -2.41
C VAL A 142 -2.79 -3.21 -3.66
N VAL A 143 -1.96 -2.25 -4.08
CA VAL A 143 -1.09 -2.37 -5.26
C VAL A 143 0.39 -2.51 -4.89
N CYS A 144 0.81 -2.00 -3.73
CA CYS A 144 2.17 -2.14 -3.25
C CYS A 144 2.23 -2.01 -1.72
N VAL A 145 3.22 -2.68 -1.12
CA VAL A 145 3.58 -2.55 0.31
C VAL A 145 5.00 -2.02 0.40
N VAL A 146 5.23 -1.02 1.23
CA VAL A 146 6.57 -0.47 1.47
C VAL A 146 6.82 -0.45 2.98
N GLU A 147 7.94 -1.03 3.39
CA GLU A 147 8.48 -0.98 4.75
C GLU A 147 9.80 -0.23 4.73
N VAL A 148 10.04 0.67 5.67
CA VAL A 148 11.24 1.53 5.68
C VAL A 148 11.96 1.38 7.00
N LYS A 149 13.24 0.98 6.95
CA LYS A 149 14.14 0.90 8.10
C LYS A 149 15.32 1.83 7.95
N LEU A 150 15.72 2.43 9.06
CA LEU A 150 16.84 3.36 9.14
C LEU A 150 18.17 2.70 8.77
N ALA A 151 19.09 3.51 8.22
CA ALA A 151 20.43 3.05 7.82
C ALA A 151 21.26 2.49 8.99
N GLU A 152 21.05 2.99 10.22
CA GLU A 152 21.71 2.48 11.43
C GLU A 152 21.34 1.02 11.70
N ALA A 153 20.11 0.59 11.37
CA ALA A 153 19.71 -0.81 11.45
C ALA A 153 20.51 -1.69 10.46
N ALA A 154 21.02 -1.13 9.36
CA ALA A 154 21.84 -1.83 8.37
C ALA A 154 23.34 -1.85 8.72
N ALA A 155 23.81 -0.97 9.60
CA ALA A 155 25.24 -0.68 9.80
C ALA A 155 25.97 -1.67 10.72
N GLY A 156 25.42 -2.87 10.95
CA GLY A 156 26.04 -3.93 11.75
C GLY A 156 25.08 -4.80 12.54
N ASP A 157 23.79 -4.46 12.59
CA ASP A 157 22.78 -5.21 13.32
C ASP A 157 22.05 -6.20 12.40
N VAL A 158 22.71 -7.34 12.14
CA VAL A 158 22.19 -8.43 11.32
C VAL A 158 20.84 -8.94 11.85
N GLU A 159 20.66 -8.93 13.17
CA GLU A 159 19.42 -9.36 13.81
C GLU A 159 18.26 -8.42 13.47
N ARG A 160 18.46 -7.10 13.51
CA ARG A 160 17.44 -6.12 13.08
C ARG A 160 17.10 -6.23 11.60
N VAL A 161 18.08 -6.43 10.74
CA VAL A 161 17.83 -6.62 9.29
C VAL A 161 17.01 -7.89 9.05
N ASN A 162 17.40 -9.02 9.66
CA ASN A 162 16.64 -10.26 9.57
C ASN A 162 15.22 -10.12 10.13
N THR A 163 15.05 -9.36 11.22
CA THR A 163 13.73 -9.07 11.80
C THR A 163 12.86 -8.28 10.83
N ALA A 164 13.42 -7.27 10.16
CA ALA A 164 12.70 -6.50 9.16
C ALA A 164 12.34 -7.34 7.92
N GLU A 165 13.24 -8.23 7.47
CA GLU A 165 12.94 -9.17 6.38
C GLU A 165 11.79 -10.11 6.73
N MET A 166 11.80 -10.68 7.95
CA MET A 166 10.71 -11.53 8.44
C MET A 166 9.40 -10.76 8.60
N GLN A 167 9.47 -9.51 9.06
CA GLN A 167 8.31 -8.62 9.19
C GLN A 167 7.66 -8.39 7.83
N MET A 168 8.45 -8.01 6.82
CA MET A 168 7.96 -7.82 5.46
C MET A 168 7.40 -9.11 4.85
N PHE A 169 8.09 -10.24 5.04
CA PHE A 169 7.60 -11.55 4.61
C PHE A 169 6.25 -11.89 5.24
N GLY A 170 6.08 -11.65 6.54
CA GLY A 170 4.82 -11.86 7.26
C GLY A 170 3.66 -11.02 6.72
N TYR A 171 3.94 -9.78 6.28
CA TYR A 171 2.95 -8.91 5.65
C TYR A 171 2.49 -9.50 4.32
N MET A 172 3.44 -9.87 3.48
CA MET A 172 3.17 -10.46 2.17
C MET A 172 2.39 -11.77 2.32
N LYS A 173 2.76 -12.67 3.25
CA LYS A 173 2.02 -13.91 3.56
C LYS A 173 0.59 -13.65 4.01
N THR A 174 0.37 -12.62 4.82
CA THR A 174 -0.99 -12.24 5.25
C THR A 174 -1.82 -11.75 4.07
N LEU A 175 -1.19 -10.99 3.17
CA LEU A 175 -1.84 -10.43 2.00
C LEU A 175 -2.18 -11.48 0.93
N ILE A 176 -1.54 -12.65 0.88
CA ILE A 176 -1.89 -13.74 -0.06
C ILE A 176 -3.39 -14.05 -0.07
N ASN A 177 -4.04 -14.02 1.09
CA ASN A 177 -5.47 -14.32 1.21
C ASN A 177 -6.36 -13.07 1.20
N HIS A 178 -5.79 -11.89 0.95
CA HIS A 178 -6.53 -10.64 0.92
C HIS A 178 -7.31 -10.51 -0.40
N PRO A 179 -8.63 -10.25 -0.37
CA PRO A 179 -9.44 -10.18 -1.59
C PRO A 179 -9.15 -8.94 -2.44
N TYR A 180 -8.81 -7.82 -1.80
CA TYR A 180 -8.57 -6.55 -2.49
C TYR A 180 -7.07 -6.25 -2.63
N ARG A 181 -6.37 -7.03 -3.45
CA ARG A 181 -4.97 -6.76 -3.84
C ARG A 181 -4.66 -7.21 -5.26
N VAL A 182 -3.58 -6.67 -5.82
CA VAL A 182 -2.94 -7.19 -7.04
C VAL A 182 -2.54 -8.64 -6.84
N LYS A 183 -2.76 -9.49 -7.85
CA LYS A 183 -2.43 -10.93 -7.83
C LYS A 183 -0.94 -11.18 -7.62
N GLN A 184 -0.09 -10.53 -8.40
CA GLN A 184 1.37 -10.59 -8.20
C GLN A 184 1.84 -9.39 -7.37
N LEU A 185 1.21 -9.18 -6.20
CA LEU A 185 1.50 -8.03 -5.34
C LEU A 185 3.00 -8.00 -5.04
N LYS A 186 3.60 -6.82 -5.24
CA LYS A 186 4.99 -6.57 -4.90
C LYS A 186 5.10 -5.75 -3.63
N GLY A 187 6.14 -6.03 -2.88
CA GLY A 187 6.49 -5.28 -1.70
C GLY A 187 7.98 -4.98 -1.63
N TYR A 188 8.33 -3.86 -1.00
CA TYR A 188 9.70 -3.37 -0.91
C TYR A 188 10.07 -3.08 0.53
N LEU A 189 11.13 -3.72 1.01
CA LEU A 189 11.80 -3.38 2.27
C LEU A 189 12.97 -2.46 1.95
N LEU A 190 12.89 -1.19 2.36
CA LEU A 190 13.94 -0.20 2.22
C LEU A 190 14.78 -0.19 3.50
N VAL A 191 16.09 -0.32 3.36
CA VAL A 191 17.03 -0.27 4.49
C VAL A 191 18.18 0.66 4.13
N GLY A 192 18.17 1.87 4.70
CA GLY A 192 19.15 2.91 4.38
C GLY A 192 19.13 3.29 2.89
N THR A 193 20.17 2.92 2.14
CA THR A 193 20.28 3.19 0.68
C THR A 193 20.01 1.96 -0.19
N LYS A 194 19.56 0.87 0.42
CA LYS A 194 19.31 -0.41 -0.25
C LYS A 194 17.84 -0.80 -0.14
N TYR A 195 17.41 -1.72 -0.98
CA TYR A 195 16.08 -2.31 -0.88
C TYR A 195 16.08 -3.80 -1.23
N LEU A 196 15.11 -4.52 -0.69
CA LEU A 196 14.80 -5.90 -1.00
C LEU A 196 13.36 -6.00 -1.55
N GLU A 197 13.18 -6.81 -2.58
CA GLU A 197 11.90 -6.97 -3.28
C GLU A 197 11.26 -8.32 -2.91
N TYR A 198 9.96 -8.28 -2.65
CA TYR A 198 9.11 -9.43 -2.39
C TYR A 198 7.99 -9.46 -3.42
N GLN A 199 7.59 -10.65 -3.87
CA GLN A 199 6.46 -10.80 -4.79
C GLN A 199 5.58 -11.99 -4.38
N ILE A 200 4.27 -11.80 -4.41
CA ILE A 200 3.33 -12.93 -4.24
C ILE A 200 3.32 -13.78 -5.51
N ASN A 201 3.48 -15.09 -5.31
CA ASN A 201 3.33 -16.10 -6.34
C ASN A 201 1.96 -16.77 -6.21
N GLU A 202 1.10 -16.55 -7.20
CA GLU A 202 -0.27 -17.08 -7.19
C GLU A 202 -0.34 -18.60 -7.41
N GLU A 203 0.67 -19.18 -8.05
CA GLU A 203 0.72 -20.61 -8.35
C GLU A 203 1.10 -21.40 -7.11
N THR A 204 2.16 -20.97 -6.42
CA THR A 204 2.65 -21.65 -5.20
C THR A 204 1.93 -21.19 -3.93
N LYS A 205 1.18 -20.08 -3.98
CA LYS A 205 0.60 -19.40 -2.82
C LYS A 205 1.66 -19.07 -1.76
N ASP A 206 2.82 -18.62 -2.23
CA ASP A 206 3.93 -18.19 -1.39
C ASP A 206 4.50 -16.82 -1.80
N VAL A 207 5.55 -16.38 -1.12
CA VAL A 207 6.23 -15.10 -1.39
C VAL A 207 7.63 -15.38 -1.92
N ASP A 208 7.87 -14.98 -3.16
CA ASP A 208 9.17 -15.05 -3.82
C ASP A 208 10.03 -13.85 -3.37
N TYR A 209 11.18 -14.13 -2.76
CA TYR A 209 12.24 -13.17 -2.44
C TYR A 209 13.56 -13.91 -2.22
N VAL A 210 14.69 -13.20 -2.33
CA VAL A 210 16.03 -13.77 -2.07
C VAL A 210 16.63 -13.07 -0.84
N PRO A 211 16.64 -13.72 0.34
CA PRO A 211 17.16 -13.12 1.57
C PRO A 211 18.56 -12.53 1.39
N GLY A 212 18.80 -11.36 1.97
CA GLY A 212 20.10 -10.67 1.88
C GLY A 212 20.48 -10.13 0.48
N GLN A 213 19.70 -10.37 -0.59
CA GLN A 213 20.00 -9.88 -1.93
C GLN A 213 19.52 -8.43 -2.15
N TYR A 214 20.07 -7.53 -1.33
CA TYR A 214 19.76 -6.12 -1.39
C TYR A 214 20.26 -5.45 -2.67
N LYS A 215 19.38 -4.69 -3.32
CA LYS A 215 19.68 -3.85 -4.47
C LYS A 215 19.95 -2.41 -4.01
N ASN A 216 20.86 -1.70 -4.68
CA ASN A 216 21.12 -0.29 -4.38
C ASN A 216 20.01 0.58 -4.99
N MET A 217 19.31 1.36 -4.16
CA MET A 217 18.24 2.26 -4.61
C MET A 217 18.74 3.34 -5.56
N PHE A 218 19.99 3.78 -5.39
CA PHE A 218 20.60 4.86 -6.16
C PHE A 218 21.51 4.36 -7.29
N ALA A 219 21.39 3.09 -7.67
CA ALA A 219 22.12 2.57 -8.83
C ALA A 219 21.68 3.28 -10.13
N ALA A 220 22.56 3.26 -11.14
CA ALA A 220 22.23 3.76 -12.46
C ALA A 220 20.96 3.06 -12.99
N GLY A 221 20.08 3.85 -13.62
CA GLY A 221 18.77 3.37 -14.08
C GLY A 221 17.63 3.48 -13.06
N ASP A 222 17.88 4.00 -11.86
CA ASP A 222 16.86 4.32 -10.85
C ASP A 222 15.92 3.13 -10.50
N PRO A 223 16.48 1.94 -10.17
CA PRO A 223 15.77 0.67 -10.26
C PRO A 223 14.57 0.56 -9.30
N LEU A 224 14.65 1.16 -8.11
CA LEU A 224 13.51 1.20 -7.19
C LEU A 224 12.38 2.07 -7.76
N THR A 225 12.70 3.29 -8.22
CA THR A 225 11.73 4.22 -8.78
C THR A 225 11.03 3.63 -9.97
N ILE A 226 11.77 3.03 -10.90
CA ILE A 226 11.21 2.38 -12.08
C ILE A 226 10.27 1.23 -11.67
N ALA A 227 10.68 0.38 -10.73
CA ALA A 227 9.84 -0.73 -10.29
C ALA A 227 8.52 -0.27 -9.63
N LEU A 228 8.55 0.82 -8.85
CA LEU A 228 7.34 1.43 -8.28
C LEU A 228 6.47 2.09 -9.36
N CYS A 229 7.08 2.78 -10.32
CA CYS A 229 6.38 3.38 -11.46
C CYS A 229 5.74 2.32 -12.36
N ASP A 230 6.36 1.16 -12.56
CA ASP A 230 5.78 0.04 -13.31
C ASP A 230 4.46 -0.41 -12.68
N ILE A 231 4.40 -0.53 -11.34
CA ILE A 231 3.18 -0.87 -10.62
C ILE A 231 2.12 0.22 -10.84
N ALA A 232 2.48 1.50 -10.66
CA ALA A 232 1.55 2.60 -10.86
C ALA A 232 0.98 2.63 -12.29
N VAL A 233 1.80 2.37 -13.30
CA VAL A 233 1.42 2.32 -14.73
C VAL A 233 0.51 1.12 -15.03
N GLN A 234 0.82 -0.07 -14.51
CA GLN A 234 -0.06 -1.24 -14.66
C GLN A 234 -1.45 -1.00 -14.07
N GLU A 235 -1.50 -0.22 -12.99
CA GLU A 235 -2.72 0.06 -12.24
C GLU A 235 -3.34 1.43 -12.56
N TRP A 236 -2.83 2.11 -13.60
CA TRP A 236 -3.14 3.51 -13.92
C TRP A 236 -4.63 3.77 -14.14
N ASN A 237 -5.28 2.82 -14.81
CA ASN A 237 -6.67 2.90 -15.24
C ASN A 237 -7.61 1.93 -14.50
N ARG A 238 -7.13 1.27 -13.43
CA ARG A 238 -7.96 0.27 -12.74
C ARG A 238 -9.26 0.89 -12.24
N THR A 239 -10.37 0.25 -12.59
CA THR A 239 -11.73 0.51 -12.12
C THR A 239 -12.20 -0.62 -11.19
N SER A 240 -13.31 -0.39 -10.47
CA SER A 240 -13.92 -1.38 -9.58
C SER A 240 -14.39 -2.64 -10.32
N GLU A 241 -14.85 -2.51 -11.57
CA GLU A 241 -15.31 -3.63 -12.41
C GLU A 241 -14.20 -4.64 -12.73
N ASN A 242 -12.96 -4.16 -12.80
CA ASN A 242 -11.77 -4.97 -13.03
C ASN A 242 -11.12 -5.47 -11.72
N ALA A 243 -11.69 -5.10 -10.57
CA ALA A 243 -11.31 -5.65 -9.27
C ALA A 243 -12.11 -6.93 -9.00
N PRO A 244 -11.56 -7.90 -8.25
CA PRO A 244 -12.30 -9.10 -7.88
C PRO A 244 -13.61 -8.74 -7.18
N ASN A 245 -14.75 -9.13 -7.77
CA ASN A 245 -16.04 -9.01 -7.12
C ASN A 245 -16.17 -10.18 -6.13
N ILE A 246 -15.83 -9.95 -4.86
CA ILE A 246 -15.85 -10.99 -3.80
C ILE A 246 -16.88 -10.61 -2.73
N TRP A 247 -17.98 -10.01 -3.15
CA TRP A 247 -19.25 -10.22 -2.44
C TRP A 247 -19.91 -11.38 -3.18
N PRO A 248 -19.68 -12.65 -2.79
CA PRO A 248 -20.59 -13.68 -3.25
C PRO A 248 -21.97 -13.30 -2.75
N ASP A 249 -22.97 -13.38 -3.63
CA ASP A 249 -24.35 -13.52 -3.22
C ASP A 249 -24.38 -14.65 -2.17
N LEU A 250 -24.55 -14.27 -0.91
CA LEU A 250 -24.66 -15.23 0.19
C LEU A 250 -26.11 -15.73 0.17
N GLU A 251 -26.36 -16.82 -0.56
CA GLU A 251 -27.46 -17.70 -0.19
C GLU A 251 -27.11 -18.29 1.18
N PHE A 252 -27.86 -17.85 2.19
CA PHE A 252 -27.86 -18.44 3.51
C PHE A 252 -28.67 -19.74 3.41
N ASP A 253 -28.00 -20.88 3.31
CA ASP A 253 -28.65 -22.14 3.65
C ASP A 253 -28.73 -22.21 5.19
N ASP A 254 -29.98 -22.21 5.69
CA ASP A 254 -30.37 -22.31 7.11
C ASP A 254 -29.77 -23.53 7.84
#